data_AF-A0A2U1CMM5-F1
#
_entry.id   AF-A0A2U1CMM5-F1
#
_cell.length_a   1.000
_cell.length_b   1.000
_cell.length_c   1.000
_cell.angle_alpha   90.00
_cell.angle_beta   90.00
_cell.angle_gamma   90.00
#
_symmetry.space_group_name_H-M   'P 1'
#
loop_
_entity.id
_entity.type
_entity.pdbx_description
1 polymer ?
#
loop_
_entity_poly.entity_id
_entity_poly.type
_entity_poly.pdbx_seq_one_letter_code
_entity_poly.pdbx_strand_id
1 'polypeptide(L)'
;MEQTTKAALVAPDCYSLNGEDYHHGGIGDALDSMASDEGGLVVGRVYWLAVSKSPKPSSFFNVDTLLEDIQCRACDEGGEYAEDFLTDLPDEKAEELRALVSNWLDANVTVGFFTVTNATEQTVTPEDIKEMECANGK
;
A
#
# COMPACT_ATOMS: atom_id res chain seq x y z
N MET A 1 17.62 28.30 3.90
CA MET A 1 18.39 27.07 4.20
C MET A 1 17.44 25.90 4.01
N GLU A 2 17.37 25.35 2.80
CA GLU A 2 16.60 24.14 2.52
C GLU A 2 17.30 22.95 3.19
N GLN A 3 16.63 22.29 4.12
CA GLN A 3 17.03 20.97 4.57
C GLN A 3 16.42 19.96 3.59
N THR A 4 17.23 19.50 2.64
CA THR A 4 16.89 18.34 1.84
C THR A 4 17.04 17.11 2.73
N THR A 5 15.93 16.64 3.30
CA THR A 5 15.91 15.40 4.07
C THR A 5 16.18 14.25 3.10
N LYS A 6 17.41 13.71 3.12
CA LYS A 6 17.77 12.50 2.41
C LYS A 6 16.95 11.36 3.03
N ALA A 7 15.89 10.92 2.36
CA ALA A 7 15.13 9.76 2.80
C ALA A 7 16.12 8.59 2.96
N ALA A 8 16.15 8.00 4.15
CA ALA A 8 16.92 6.78 4.37
C ALA A 8 16.41 5.73 3.38
N LEU A 9 17.31 5.14 2.59
CA LEU A 9 16.98 4.00 1.74
C LEU A 9 16.59 2.85 2.67
N VAL A 10 15.29 2.61 2.79
CA VAL A 10 14.76 1.43 3.50
C VAL A 10 15.08 0.22 2.63
N ALA A 11 15.69 -0.80 3.22
CA ALA A 11 15.97 -2.04 2.52
C ALA A 11 14.65 -2.71 2.11
N PRO A 12 14.58 -3.32 0.91
CA PRO A 12 13.40 -4.09 0.51
C PRO A 12 13.10 -5.21 1.50
N ASP A 13 11.84 -5.32 1.89
CA ASP A 13 11.31 -6.30 2.86
C ASP A 13 10.10 -7.07 2.30
N CYS A 14 9.76 -6.85 1.03
CA CYS A 14 8.80 -7.65 0.29
C CYS A 14 9.27 -7.91 -1.14
N TYR A 15 8.73 -8.96 -1.75
CA TYR A 15 9.05 -9.38 -3.11
C TYR A 15 7.79 -9.76 -3.89
N SER A 16 7.90 -9.78 -5.22
CA SER A 16 6.88 -10.30 -6.13
C SER A 16 7.51 -11.04 -7.31
N LEU A 17 6.87 -12.11 -7.77
CA LEU A 17 7.31 -12.88 -8.94
C LEU A 17 6.64 -12.45 -10.26
N ASN A 18 5.58 -11.64 -10.18
CA ASN A 18 4.81 -11.17 -11.32
C ASN A 18 4.65 -9.64 -11.36
N GLY A 19 5.11 -8.93 -10.33
CA GLY A 19 5.01 -7.48 -10.21
C GLY A 19 3.69 -6.98 -9.62
N GLU A 20 2.76 -7.88 -9.29
CA GLU A 20 1.42 -7.57 -8.78
C GLU A 20 1.20 -8.14 -7.37
N ASP A 21 1.47 -9.42 -7.19
CA ASP A 21 1.27 -10.13 -5.92
C ASP A 21 2.53 -10.04 -5.08
N TYR A 22 2.50 -9.23 -4.02
CA TYR A 22 3.63 -9.05 -3.12
C TYR A 22 3.49 -9.89 -1.86
N HIS A 23 4.62 -10.47 -1.45
CA HIS A 23 4.77 -11.25 -0.23
C HIS A 23 5.84 -10.62 0.67
N HIS A 24 5.70 -10.76 1.98
CA HIS A 24 6.77 -10.43 2.91
C HIS A 24 7.98 -11.33 2.66
N GLY A 25 9.18 -10.75 2.65
CA GLY A 25 10.42 -11.49 2.41
C GLY A 25 11.43 -10.70 1.60
N GLY A 26 12.67 -11.18 1.60
CA GLY A 26 13.76 -10.59 0.83
C GLY A 26 14.06 -11.34 -0.46
N ILE A 27 15.24 -11.07 -1.02
CA ILE A 27 15.76 -11.75 -2.21
C ILE A 27 15.77 -13.27 -2.05
N GLY A 28 16.21 -13.80 -0.91
CA GLY A 28 16.27 -15.25 -0.66
C GLY A 28 14.89 -15.90 -0.77
N ASP A 29 13.87 -15.31 -0.13
CA ASP A 29 12.49 -15.81 -0.18
C ASP A 29 11.92 -15.78 -1.61
N ALA A 30 12.29 -14.77 -2.40
CA ALA A 30 11.92 -14.68 -3.81
C ALA A 30 12.54 -15.81 -4.64
N LEU A 31 13.84 -16.09 -4.45
CA LEU A 31 14.55 -17.16 -5.17
C LEU A 31 14.05 -18.55 -4.75
N ASP A 32 13.79 -18.78 -3.45
CA ASP A 32 13.19 -20.02 -2.94
C ASP A 32 11.79 -20.27 -3.54
N SER A 33 10.99 -19.21 -3.62
CA SER A 33 9.66 -19.27 -4.23
C SER A 33 9.73 -19.57 -5.72
N MET A 34 10.67 -18.97 -6.45
CA MET A 34 10.91 -19.31 -7.86
C MET A 34 11.37 -20.75 -8.05
N ALA A 35 12.23 -21.26 -7.17
CA ALA A 35 12.74 -22.63 -7.26
C ALA A 35 11.61 -23.67 -7.08
N SER A 36 10.59 -23.32 -6.31
CA SER A 36 9.41 -24.16 -6.05
C SER A 36 8.26 -23.96 -7.04
N ASP A 37 8.31 -22.89 -7.83
CA ASP A 37 7.31 -22.52 -8.84
C ASP A 37 7.51 -23.27 -10.17
N GLU A 38 6.44 -23.42 -10.96
CA GLU A 38 6.48 -24.12 -12.25
C GLU A 38 7.45 -23.48 -13.26
N GLY A 39 7.66 -22.17 -13.18
CA GLY A 39 8.62 -21.45 -14.02
C GLY A 39 10.09 -21.70 -13.65
N GLY A 40 10.35 -22.26 -12.46
CA GLY A 40 11.67 -22.57 -11.94
C GLY A 40 12.57 -21.36 -11.69
N LEU A 41 13.69 -21.62 -11.01
CA LEU A 41 14.77 -20.65 -10.84
C LEU A 41 15.70 -20.72 -12.07
N VAL A 42 15.56 -19.78 -13.00
CA VAL A 42 16.30 -19.75 -14.26
C VAL A 42 16.93 -18.38 -14.48
N VAL A 43 18.18 -18.34 -14.95
CA VAL A 43 18.88 -17.10 -15.29
C VAL A 43 18.06 -16.28 -16.29
N GLY A 44 17.93 -14.98 -16.04
CA GLY A 44 17.14 -14.07 -16.88
C GLY A 44 15.67 -13.95 -16.46
N ARG A 45 15.19 -14.79 -15.52
CA ARG A 45 13.85 -14.63 -14.95
C ARG A 45 13.80 -13.36 -14.09
N VAL A 46 12.65 -12.67 -14.14
CA VAL A 46 12.44 -11.39 -13.47
C VAL A 46 11.68 -11.57 -12.16
N TYR A 47 12.04 -10.78 -11.15
CA TYR A 47 11.26 -10.56 -9.92
C TYR A 47 11.34 -9.11 -9.50
N TRP A 48 10.55 -8.74 -8.51
CA TRP A 48 10.53 -7.41 -7.93
C TRP A 48 10.87 -7.47 -6.46
N LEU A 49 11.68 -6.51 -6.03
CA LEU A 49 11.93 -6.22 -4.61
C LEU A 49 11.37 -4.84 -4.28
N ALA A 50 10.68 -4.73 -3.16
CA ALA A 50 10.02 -3.49 -2.77
C ALA A 50 9.97 -3.30 -1.25
N VAL A 51 9.49 -2.12 -0.83
CA VAL A 51 9.31 -1.77 0.58
C VAL A 51 7.82 -1.79 0.93
N SER A 52 7.47 -2.62 1.89
CA SER A 52 6.14 -2.74 2.46
C SER A 52 5.84 -1.55 3.37
N LYS A 53 4.59 -1.10 3.32
CA LYS A 53 4.08 -0.01 4.15
C LYS A 53 2.71 -0.38 4.67
N SER A 54 2.59 -0.50 5.99
CA SER A 54 1.29 -0.62 6.66
C SER A 54 0.56 0.72 6.60
N PRO A 55 -0.52 0.84 5.82
CA PRO A 55 -1.28 2.08 5.78
C PRO A 55 -2.04 2.28 7.09
N LYS A 56 -2.28 3.53 7.45
CA LYS A 56 -3.20 3.85 8.55
C LYS A 56 -4.64 3.61 8.11
N PRO A 57 -5.53 3.07 8.95
CA PRO A 57 -6.94 2.94 8.63
C PRO A 57 -7.58 4.25 8.13
N SER A 58 -7.27 5.38 8.78
CA SER A 58 -7.75 6.70 8.38
C SER A 58 -7.33 7.14 6.98
N SER A 59 -6.28 6.56 6.39
CA SER A 59 -5.85 6.90 5.03
C SER A 59 -6.85 6.48 3.95
N PHE A 60 -7.81 5.61 4.29
CA PHE A 60 -8.91 5.20 3.41
C PHE A 60 -10.17 6.04 3.59
N PHE A 61 -10.17 7.04 4.47
CA PHE A 61 -11.32 7.89 4.74
C PHE A 61 -11.15 9.28 4.10
N ASN A 62 -12.21 9.72 3.41
CA ASN A 62 -12.32 11.06 2.85
C ASN A 62 -13.61 11.71 3.35
N VAL A 63 -13.47 12.85 4.03
CA VAL A 63 -14.61 13.60 4.58
C VAL A 63 -15.45 14.26 3.49
N ASP A 64 -14.82 14.70 2.40
CA ASP A 64 -15.53 15.38 1.32
C ASP A 64 -16.48 14.41 0.62
N THR A 65 -16.00 13.19 0.33
CA THR A 65 -16.84 12.12 -0.24
C THR A 65 -17.99 11.73 0.70
N LEU A 66 -17.78 11.75 2.02
CA LEU A 66 -18.85 11.51 2.98
C LEU A 66 -19.90 12.62 2.94
N LEU A 67 -19.47 13.88 2.91
CA LEU A 67 -20.38 15.03 2.86
C LEU A 67 -21.17 15.06 1.54
N GLU A 68 -20.53 14.76 0.41
CA GLU A 68 -21.19 14.61 -0.88
C GLU A 68 -22.26 13.49 -0.84
N ASP A 69 -21.96 12.31 -0.28
CA ASP A 69 -22.93 11.23 -0.16
C ASP A 69 -24.13 11.63 0.72
N ILE A 70 -23.89 12.41 1.78
CA ILE A 70 -24.95 12.96 2.63
C ILE A 70 -25.83 13.95 1.86
N GLN A 71 -25.24 14.83 1.05
CA GLN A 71 -25.97 15.78 0.20
C GLN A 71 -26.80 15.05 -0.86
N CYS A 72 -26.24 14.05 -1.55
CA CYS A 72 -26.99 13.25 -2.52
C CYS A 72 -28.22 12.59 -1.88
N ARG A 73 -28.08 11.98 -0.70
CA ARG A 73 -29.20 11.39 0.04
C ARG A 73 -30.24 12.42 0.46
N ALA A 74 -29.82 13.63 0.82
CA ALA A 74 -30.74 14.71 1.14
C ALA A 74 -31.55 15.13 -0.09
N CYS A 75 -30.92 15.24 -1.26
CA CYS A 75 -31.59 15.50 -2.53
C CYS A 75 -32.55 14.37 -2.94
N ASP A 76 -32.18 13.12 -2.72
CA ASP A 76 -33.05 11.97 -3.03
C ASP A 76 -34.36 12.00 -2.22
N GLU A 77 -34.31 12.46 -0.96
CA GLU A 77 -35.47 12.52 -0.06
C GLU A 77 -36.24 13.85 -0.17
N GLY A 78 -35.51 14.98 -0.16
CA GLY A 78 -36.07 16.33 -0.13
C GLY A 78 -36.29 16.95 -1.50
N GLY A 79 -35.83 16.31 -2.57
CA GLY A 79 -35.85 16.86 -3.92
C GLY A 79 -35.13 18.22 -4.00
N GLU A 80 -35.67 19.13 -4.78
CA GLU A 80 -35.13 20.50 -4.96
C GLU A 80 -35.04 21.28 -3.64
N TYR A 81 -35.83 20.95 -2.62
CA TYR A 81 -35.78 21.63 -1.32
C TYR A 81 -34.53 21.33 -0.50
N ALA A 82 -33.75 20.32 -0.89
CA ALA A 82 -32.52 19.92 -0.21
C ALA A 82 -31.25 20.38 -0.94
N GLU A 83 -31.37 21.17 -2.02
CA GLU A 83 -30.22 21.61 -2.82
C GLU A 83 -29.16 22.39 -2.02
N ASP A 84 -29.60 23.16 -1.03
CA ASP A 84 -28.74 23.95 -0.17
C ASP A 84 -28.23 23.20 1.07
N PHE A 85 -28.59 21.92 1.26
CA PHE A 85 -28.20 21.17 2.44
C PHE A 85 -26.67 21.07 2.57
N LEU A 86 -26.14 21.47 3.73
CA LEU A 86 -24.70 21.51 4.06
C LEU A 86 -23.86 22.50 3.23
N THR A 87 -24.46 23.31 2.36
CA THR A 87 -23.73 24.33 1.57
C THR A 87 -23.08 25.41 2.44
N ASP A 88 -23.61 25.63 3.64
CA ASP A 88 -23.13 26.59 4.63
C ASP A 88 -22.29 25.95 5.75
N LEU A 89 -21.93 24.67 5.63
CA LEU A 89 -21.07 23.98 6.60
C LEU A 89 -19.68 24.62 6.61
N PRO A 90 -19.20 25.16 7.75
CA PRO A 90 -17.87 25.74 7.82
C PRO A 90 -16.78 24.66 7.68
N ASP A 91 -15.68 24.99 6.99
CA ASP A 91 -14.52 24.09 6.83
C ASP A 91 -14.00 23.55 8.17
N GLU A 92 -14.00 24.37 9.22
CA GLU A 92 -13.59 23.96 10.57
C GLU A 92 -14.44 22.80 11.12
N LYS A 93 -15.72 22.72 10.73
CA LYS A 93 -16.63 21.64 11.13
C LYS A 93 -16.46 20.40 10.27
N ALA A 94 -16.16 20.56 8.98
CA ALA A 94 -15.75 19.44 8.14
C ALA A 94 -14.45 18.82 8.68
N GLU A 95 -13.47 19.63 9.07
CA GLU A 95 -12.23 19.16 9.69
C GLU A 95 -12.44 18.53 11.08
N GLU A 96 -13.37 19.05 11.88
CA GLU A 96 -13.77 18.41 13.14
C GLU A 96 -14.32 16.99 12.90
N LEU A 97 -15.22 16.83 11.93
CA LEU A 97 -15.76 15.54 11.53
C LEU A 97 -14.66 14.61 10.99
N ARG A 98 -13.77 15.16 10.17
CA ARG A 98 -12.61 14.44 9.62
C ARG A 98 -11.76 13.85 10.72
N ALA A 99 -11.40 14.67 11.71
CA ALA A 99 -10.60 14.26 12.85
C ALA A 99 -11.32 13.20 13.70
N LEU A 100 -12.62 13.37 13.96
CA LEU A 100 -13.42 12.43 14.74
C LEU A 100 -13.40 11.03 14.12
N VAL A 101 -13.72 10.92 12.83
CA VAL A 101 -13.78 9.62 12.14
C VAL A 101 -12.39 9.03 11.96
N SER A 102 -11.39 9.84 11.58
CA SER A 102 -10.01 9.38 11.40
C SER A 102 -9.42 8.81 12.69
N ASN A 103 -9.61 9.51 13.82
CA ASN A 103 -9.14 9.04 15.13
C ASN A 103 -9.84 7.75 15.56
N TRP A 104 -11.14 7.65 15.30
CA TRP A 104 -11.88 6.42 15.59
C TRP A 104 -11.35 5.24 14.76
N LEU A 105 -11.14 5.43 13.46
CA LEU A 105 -10.59 4.40 12.58
C LEU A 105 -9.21 3.94 13.04
N ASP A 106 -8.30 4.88 13.29
CA ASP A 106 -6.93 4.57 13.71
C ASP A 106 -6.88 3.87 15.09
N ALA A 107 -7.85 4.11 15.97
CA ALA A 107 -7.92 3.48 17.29
C ALA A 107 -8.60 2.11 17.31
N ASN A 108 -9.48 1.81 16.36
CA ASN A 108 -10.38 0.65 16.41
C ASN A 108 -10.20 -0.34 15.25
N VAL A 109 -9.49 0.03 14.20
CA VAL A 109 -9.35 -0.79 12.98
C VAL A 109 -7.90 -1.21 12.81
N THR A 110 -7.70 -2.50 12.50
CA THR A 110 -6.39 -3.04 12.12
C THR A 110 -6.39 -3.33 10.63
N VAL A 111 -5.37 -2.85 9.90
CA VAL A 111 -5.19 -3.18 8.48
C VAL A 111 -4.44 -4.50 8.36
N GLY A 112 -5.08 -5.51 7.77
CA GLY A 112 -4.51 -6.86 7.57
C GLY A 112 -3.68 -7.02 6.29
N PHE A 113 -3.40 -5.93 5.58
CA PHE A 113 -2.64 -5.91 4.33
C PHE A 113 -1.62 -4.76 4.35
N PHE A 114 -0.68 -4.78 3.42
CA PHE A 114 0.29 -3.70 3.22
C PHE A 114 0.18 -3.11 1.81
N THR A 115 0.69 -1.90 1.66
CA THR A 115 0.92 -1.25 0.38
C THR A 115 2.39 -1.31 0.02
N VAL A 116 2.72 -1.17 -1.26
CA VAL A 116 4.08 -1.33 -1.76
C VAL A 116 4.61 -0.01 -2.29
N THR A 117 5.88 0.28 -2.00
CA THR A 117 6.60 1.44 -2.52
C THR A 117 8.00 1.04 -2.98
N ASN A 118 8.59 1.83 -3.88
CA ASN A 118 9.94 1.60 -4.41
C ASN A 118 10.14 0.18 -4.98
N ALA A 119 9.16 -0.33 -5.72
CA ALA A 119 9.31 -1.59 -6.43
C ALA A 119 10.40 -1.47 -7.49
N THR A 120 11.39 -2.36 -7.41
CA THR A 120 12.51 -2.42 -8.34
C THR A 120 12.54 -3.78 -8.99
N GLU A 121 12.60 -3.78 -10.31
CA GLU A 121 12.78 -4.99 -11.10
C GLU A 121 14.21 -5.52 -10.93
N GLN A 122 14.31 -6.82 -10.75
CA GLN A 122 15.54 -7.59 -10.59
C GLN A 122 15.53 -8.76 -11.57
N THR A 123 16.71 -9.24 -11.92
CA THR A 123 16.87 -10.37 -12.83
C THR A 123 17.75 -11.42 -12.19
N VAL A 124 17.32 -12.68 -12.22
CA VAL A 124 18.10 -13.81 -11.72
C VAL A 124 19.41 -13.91 -12.49
N THR A 125 20.51 -13.88 -11.76
CA THR A 125 21.87 -14.03 -12.27
C THR A 125 22.39 -15.46 -12.05
N PRO A 126 23.43 -15.89 -12.79
CA PRO A 126 24.09 -17.16 -12.52
C PRO A 126 24.65 -17.26 -11.09
N GLU A 127 25.10 -16.15 -10.53
CA GLU A 127 25.61 -16.05 -9.16
C GLU A 127 24.52 -16.36 -8.13
N ASP A 128 23.31 -15.85 -8.31
CA ASP A 128 22.16 -16.12 -7.42
C ASP A 128 21.87 -17.63 -7.33
N ILE A 129 21.92 -18.33 -8.46
CA ILE A 129 21.70 -19.79 -8.51
C ILE A 129 22.81 -20.52 -7.75
N LYS A 130 24.06 -20.13 -7.98
CA LYS A 130 25.22 -20.75 -7.33
C LYS A 130 25.21 -20.54 -5.82
N GLU A 131 24.85 -19.34 -5.36
CA GLU A 131 24.73 -19.03 -3.93
C GLU A 131 23.62 -19.85 -3.27
N MET A 132 22.48 -20.02 -3.95
CA MET A 132 21.38 -20.88 -3.49
C MET A 132 21.78 -22.36 -3.40
N GLU A 133 22.54 -22.89 -4.37
CA GLU A 133 23.04 -24.26 -4.34
C GLU A 133 24.04 -24.47 -3.19
N CYS A 134 24.96 -23.52 -2.98
CA CYS A 134 25.93 -23.54 -1.90
C CYS A 134 25.27 -23.42 -0.52
N ALA A 135 24.23 -22.57 -0.37
CA ALA A 135 23.49 -22.39 0.88
C ALA A 135 22.67 -23.65 1.26
N ASN A 136 22.18 -24.39 0.26
CA ASN A 136 21.39 -25.60 0.45
C ASN A 136 22.24 -26.89 0.58
N GLY A 137 23.57 -26.78 0.63
CA GLY A 137 24.48 -27.89 0.91
C GLY A 137 24.54 -28.96 -0.19
N LYS A 138 24.31 -28.57 -1.45
CA LYS A 138 24.52 -29.44 -2.62
C LYS A 138 25.83 -29.13 -3.32
#